data_AF-A0A935BLE2-F1
#
_entry.id   AF-A0A935BLE2-F1
#
_cell.length_a   1.000
_cell.length_b   1.000
_cell.length_c   1.000
_cell.angle_alpha   90.00
_cell.angle_beta   90.00
_cell.angle_gamma   90.00
#
_symmetry.space_group_name_H-M   'P 1'
#
loop_
_entity.id
_entity.type
_entity.pdbx_description
1 polymer ?
#
loop_
_entity_poly.entity_id
_entity_poly.type
_entity_poly.pdbx_seq_one_letter_code
_entity_poly.pdbx_strand_id
1 'polypeptide(L)'
;MEQPLTLHWQSAERYYTAMLAPDLFGGWVLVTDSGGRDSRGGRVQRKPMPDYPHGLDALRQLRHRRRREGYTLCSSSFTEFERIDAHSPDLRAAESAALQRVFLDWDISLDDQAVLLGIGSTALDSFLDGRPLPDEPVLLLRAKHLLAIHKALRLRLGHVPLIREWLRYPRVELNGRTPLDVMLGTLDDLSNLRGLVAQVSELAADCPGYRASQVTQTTTR
;
A
#
# COMPACT_ATOMS: atom_id res chain seq x y z
N MET A 1 2.44 1.27 19.69
CA MET A 1 3.03 2.35 18.86
C MET A 1 3.66 1.69 17.66
N GLU A 2 3.17 1.99 16.45
CA GLU A 2 3.71 1.45 15.21
C GLU A 2 4.88 2.33 14.77
N GLN A 3 6.09 1.78 14.73
CA GLN A 3 7.28 2.56 14.43
C GLN A 3 8.22 1.75 13.54
N PRO A 4 8.87 2.39 12.56
CA PRO A 4 9.86 1.71 11.75
C PRO A 4 10.95 1.07 12.61
N LEU A 5 11.40 -0.11 12.19
CA LEU A 5 12.38 -0.89 12.93
C LEU A 5 13.48 -1.37 11.99
N THR A 6 14.73 -1.02 12.32
CA THR A 6 15.90 -1.44 11.57
C THR A 6 16.78 -2.34 12.42
N LEU A 7 17.11 -3.50 11.89
CA LEU A 7 18.01 -4.47 12.50
C LEU A 7 19.21 -4.68 11.57
N HIS A 8 20.41 -4.58 12.12
CA HIS A 8 21.64 -4.84 11.41
C HIS A 8 22.38 -6.02 12.05
N TRP A 9 22.74 -6.97 11.22
CA TRP A 9 23.54 -8.12 11.60
C TRP A 9 24.80 -8.24 10.77
N GLN A 10 25.84 -8.81 11.37
CA GLN A 10 27.08 -9.13 10.67
C GLN A 10 27.55 -10.54 11.03
N SER A 11 28.23 -11.16 10.07
CA SER A 11 29.11 -12.31 10.29
C SER A 11 30.56 -11.88 9.99
N ALA A 12 31.50 -12.83 10.02
CA ALA A 12 32.89 -12.55 9.66
C ALA A 12 33.01 -11.89 8.27
N GLU A 13 32.24 -12.37 7.30
CA GLU A 13 32.40 -12.02 5.88
C GLU A 13 31.23 -11.24 5.28
N ARG A 14 30.08 -11.20 5.96
CA ARG A 14 28.83 -10.69 5.38
C ARG A 14 28.09 -9.75 6.31
N TYR A 15 27.29 -8.87 5.72
CA TYR A 15 26.31 -8.07 6.46
C TYR A 15 24.89 -8.42 6.02
N TYR A 16 23.94 -8.11 6.90
CA TYR A 16 22.51 -8.20 6.62
C TYR A 16 21.80 -7.07 7.35
N THR A 17 21.04 -6.26 6.63
CA THR A 17 20.17 -5.23 7.19
C THR A 17 18.73 -5.57 6.86
N ALA A 18 17.84 -5.49 7.85
CA ALA A 18 16.41 -5.58 7.63
C ALA A 18 15.72 -4.35 8.20
N MET A 19 14.80 -3.80 7.44
CA MET A 19 14.05 -2.59 7.78
C MET A 19 12.56 -2.88 7.56
N LEU A 20 11.78 -2.75 8.63
CA LEU A 20 10.33 -2.73 8.57
C LEU A 20 9.89 -1.26 8.53
N ALA A 21 9.24 -0.85 7.45
CA ALA A 21 8.85 0.54 7.22
C ALA A 21 7.41 0.64 6.70
N PRO A 22 6.70 1.75 6.95
CA PRO A 22 5.46 2.04 6.26
C PRO A 22 5.73 2.20 4.77
N ASP A 23 4.80 1.74 3.94
CA ASP A 23 4.79 2.08 2.53
C ASP A 23 3.91 3.30 2.25
N LEU A 24 3.99 3.81 1.02
CA LEU A 24 3.24 4.99 0.56
C LEU A 24 1.72 4.76 0.50
N PHE A 25 1.26 3.53 0.74
CA PHE A 25 -0.11 3.08 0.53
C PHE A 25 -0.69 2.53 1.83
N GLY A 26 -0.21 3.01 2.98
CA GLY A 26 -0.72 2.64 4.31
C GLY A 26 -0.53 1.18 4.70
N GLY A 27 0.28 0.41 3.96
CA GLY A 27 0.76 -0.91 4.34
C GLY A 27 2.16 -0.84 4.93
N TRP A 28 2.77 -2.00 5.11
CA TRP A 28 4.16 -2.11 5.58
C TRP A 28 5.02 -2.81 4.54
N VAL A 29 6.32 -2.59 4.57
CA VAL A 29 7.28 -3.29 3.73
C VAL A 29 8.46 -3.71 4.57
N LEU A 30 8.87 -4.99 4.42
CA LEU A 30 10.14 -5.48 4.90
C LEU A 30 11.16 -5.36 3.78
N VAL A 31 12.09 -4.44 3.93
CA VAL A 31 13.25 -4.29 3.05
C VAL A 31 14.42 -5.03 3.67
N THR A 32 15.10 -5.86 2.89
CA THR A 32 16.34 -6.50 3.33
C THR A 32 17.46 -6.18 2.37
N ASP A 33 18.59 -5.73 2.89
CA ASP A 33 19.83 -5.56 2.15
C ASP A 33 20.88 -6.53 2.70
N SER A 34 21.68 -7.13 1.82
CA SER A 34 22.68 -8.11 2.22
C SER A 34 23.84 -8.16 1.24
N GLY A 35 25.05 -8.32 1.73
CA GLY A 35 26.25 -8.32 0.89
C GLY A 35 27.47 -8.87 1.62
N GLY A 36 28.60 -8.93 0.91
CA GLY A 36 29.90 -9.13 1.54
C GLY A 36 30.35 -7.85 2.23
N ARG A 37 31.08 -7.95 3.34
CA ARG A 37 31.58 -6.79 4.08
C ARG A 37 32.54 -5.93 3.26
N ASP A 38 33.32 -6.57 2.40
CA ASP A 38 34.38 -5.91 1.60
C ASP A 38 34.00 -5.76 0.11
N SER A 39 32.76 -6.13 -0.25
CA SER A 39 32.28 -6.05 -1.63
C SER A 39 31.37 -4.84 -1.82
N ARG A 40 31.52 -4.12 -2.94
CA ARG A 40 30.58 -3.04 -3.35
C ARG A 40 29.22 -3.55 -3.83
N GLY A 41 28.99 -4.87 -3.81
CA GLY A 41 27.75 -5.50 -4.27
C GLY A 41 26.85 -5.92 -3.10
N GLY A 42 25.59 -5.52 -3.16
CA GLY A 42 24.54 -5.90 -2.23
C GLY A 42 23.28 -6.35 -2.96
N ARG A 43 22.50 -7.23 -2.33
CA ARG A 43 21.18 -7.65 -2.81
C ARG A 43 20.12 -7.03 -1.92
N VAL A 44 19.37 -6.11 -2.51
CA VAL A 44 18.16 -5.54 -1.91
C VAL A 44 16.95 -6.37 -2.33
N GLN A 45 16.14 -6.78 -1.35
CA GLN A 45 14.81 -7.33 -1.57
C GLN A 45 13.77 -6.50 -0.83
N ARG A 46 12.57 -6.41 -1.40
CA ARG A 46 11.43 -5.71 -0.81
C ARG A 46 10.27 -6.69 -0.76
N LYS A 47 9.72 -6.91 0.43
CA LYS A 47 8.58 -7.80 0.64
C LYS A 47 7.44 -7.01 1.28
N PRO A 48 6.31 -6.79 0.58
CA PRO A 48 5.13 -6.18 1.17
C PRO A 48 4.63 -6.98 2.38
N MET A 49 4.18 -6.26 3.40
CA MET A 49 3.55 -6.76 4.62
C MET A 49 2.12 -6.21 4.72
N PRO A 50 1.15 -7.02 5.15
CA PRO A 50 -0.24 -6.58 5.25
C PRO A 50 -0.42 -5.51 6.35
N ASP A 51 0.28 -5.63 7.47
CA ASP A 51 0.23 -4.71 8.60
C ASP A 51 1.53 -4.75 9.45
N TYR A 52 1.59 -3.92 10.49
CA TYR A 52 2.73 -3.82 11.39
C TYR A 52 2.98 -5.12 12.21
N PRO A 53 1.99 -5.74 12.87
CA PRO A 53 2.17 -7.02 13.56
C PRO A 53 2.79 -8.12 12.70
N HIS A 54 2.32 -8.31 11.47
CA HIS A 54 2.89 -9.30 10.55
C HIS A 54 4.33 -8.96 10.17
N GLY A 55 4.63 -7.67 10.00
CA GLY A 55 6.00 -7.19 9.80
C GLY A 55 6.92 -7.51 10.99
N LEU A 56 6.44 -7.32 12.21
CA LEU A 56 7.18 -7.65 13.43
C LEU A 56 7.43 -9.16 13.55
N ASP A 57 6.44 -9.99 13.24
CA ASP A 57 6.61 -11.45 13.23
C ASP A 57 7.62 -11.89 12.18
N ALA A 58 7.59 -11.30 10.98
CA ALA A 58 8.59 -11.55 9.96
C ALA A 58 10.01 -11.16 10.43
N LEU A 59 10.17 -10.02 11.13
CA LEU A 59 11.45 -9.62 11.72
C LEU A 59 11.90 -10.58 12.83
N ARG A 60 11.00 -11.05 13.70
CA ARG A 60 11.30 -12.07 14.73
C ARG A 60 11.81 -13.36 14.10
N GLN A 61 11.10 -13.88 13.11
CA GLN A 61 11.51 -15.08 12.36
C GLN A 61 12.87 -14.88 11.69
N LEU A 62 13.07 -13.72 11.05
CA LEU A 62 14.34 -13.38 10.41
C LEU A 62 15.49 -13.35 11.42
N ARG A 63 15.28 -12.74 12.59
CA ARG A 63 16.28 -12.69 13.67
C ARG A 63 16.67 -14.09 14.14
N HIS A 64 15.68 -14.98 14.39
CA HIS A 64 15.94 -16.36 14.77
C HIS A 64 16.76 -17.09 13.70
N ARG A 65 16.39 -16.90 12.43
CA ARG A 65 17.11 -17.49 11.29
C ARG A 65 18.55 -16.98 11.20
N ARG A 66 18.78 -15.65 11.24
CA ARG A 66 20.13 -15.05 11.17
C ARG A 66 21.02 -15.55 12.31
N ARG A 67 20.51 -15.63 13.55
CA ARG A 67 21.26 -16.18 14.68
C ARG A 67 21.71 -17.63 14.44
N ARG A 68 20.84 -18.47 13.88
CA ARG A 68 21.18 -19.87 13.54
C ARG A 68 22.23 -19.96 12.43
N GLU A 69 22.30 -18.97 11.56
CA GLU A 69 23.28 -18.86 10.47
C GLU A 69 24.62 -18.23 10.93
N GLY A 70 24.81 -17.97 12.23
CA GLY A 70 26.06 -17.42 12.77
C GLY A 70 26.20 -15.90 12.66
N TYR A 71 25.12 -15.19 12.37
CA TYR A 71 25.11 -13.73 12.39
C TYR A 71 24.92 -13.20 13.83
N THR A 72 25.68 -12.17 14.16
CA THR A 72 25.54 -11.40 15.40
C THR A 72 24.75 -10.12 15.14
N LEU A 73 23.81 -9.78 16.02
CA LEU A 73 23.06 -8.53 15.96
C LEU A 73 23.98 -7.40 16.43
N CYS A 74 24.31 -6.47 15.53
CA CYS A 74 25.23 -5.37 15.79
C CYS A 74 24.47 -4.11 16.23
N SER A 75 23.34 -3.82 15.58
CA SER A 75 22.45 -2.75 16.00
C SER A 75 20.99 -3.17 15.88
N SER A 76 20.22 -2.80 16.90
CA SER A 76 18.77 -2.77 16.85
C SER A 76 18.40 -1.33 17.10
N SER A 77 18.05 -0.64 16.02
CA SER A 77 17.78 0.77 16.09
C SER A 77 16.36 1.04 15.67
N PHE A 78 15.72 1.93 16.42
CA PHE A 78 14.66 2.75 15.90
C PHE A 78 15.28 3.92 15.13
N THR A 79 16.28 3.68 14.27
CA THR A 79 16.91 4.77 13.52
C THR A 79 15.90 5.25 12.50
N GLU A 80 15.27 6.36 12.87
CA GLU A 80 15.17 7.59 12.10
C GLU A 80 15.39 7.36 10.61
N PHE A 81 14.29 7.05 9.94
CA PHE A 81 14.08 7.70 8.67
C PHE A 81 14.31 9.19 8.91
N GLU A 82 15.40 9.73 8.37
CA GLU A 82 15.25 11.05 7.76
C GLU A 82 14.07 10.91 6.80
N ARG A 83 12.96 11.38 7.36
CA ARG A 83 11.57 11.35 6.95
C ARG A 83 11.40 11.00 5.47
N ILE A 84 10.69 9.90 5.18
CA ILE A 84 9.65 10.02 4.15
C ILE A 84 8.68 11.04 4.73
N ASP A 85 8.98 12.30 4.49
CA ASP A 85 8.16 13.39 4.96
C ASP A 85 6.91 13.36 4.11
N ALA A 86 5.79 12.95 4.71
CA ALA A 86 4.48 13.05 4.08
C ALA A 86 4.20 14.48 3.58
N HIS A 87 4.87 15.46 4.20
CA HIS A 87 4.82 16.87 3.88
C HIS A 87 5.93 17.31 2.88
N SER A 88 6.71 16.38 2.34
CA SER A 88 7.67 16.70 1.27
C SER A 88 6.92 17.01 -0.04
N PRO A 89 7.24 18.13 -0.72
CA PRO A 89 6.63 18.46 -2.00
C PRO A 89 6.91 17.37 -3.06
N ASP A 90 8.08 16.75 -3.04
CA ASP A 90 8.43 15.68 -3.99
C ASP A 90 7.57 14.43 -3.78
N LEU A 91 7.32 14.09 -2.51
CA LEU A 91 6.47 12.96 -2.19
C LEU A 91 5.01 13.24 -2.55
N ARG A 92 4.50 14.43 -2.22
CA ARG A 92 3.14 14.85 -2.60
C ARG A 92 2.96 14.91 -4.11
N ALA A 93 4.01 15.23 -4.88
CA ALA A 93 3.99 15.13 -6.35
C ALA A 93 3.88 13.67 -6.81
N ALA A 94 4.64 12.77 -6.21
CA ALA A 94 4.56 11.34 -6.51
C ALA A 94 3.18 10.74 -6.15
N GLU A 95 2.61 11.15 -5.01
CA GLU A 95 1.25 10.78 -4.60
C GLU A 95 0.20 11.30 -5.58
N SER A 96 0.34 12.55 -6.05
CA SER A 96 -0.56 13.14 -7.05
C SER A 96 -0.55 12.32 -8.34
N ALA A 97 0.64 12.02 -8.87
CA ALA A 97 0.78 11.20 -10.08
C ALA A 97 0.26 9.77 -9.90
N ALA A 98 0.39 9.19 -8.70
CA ALA A 98 -0.18 7.88 -8.40
C ALA A 98 -1.71 7.92 -8.38
N LEU A 99 -2.30 8.93 -7.73
CA LEU A 99 -3.75 9.11 -7.66
C LEU A 99 -4.38 9.36 -9.03
N GLN A 100 -3.76 10.16 -9.88
CA GLN A 100 -4.25 10.36 -11.25
C GLN A 100 -4.36 9.03 -12.03
N ARG A 101 -3.34 8.16 -11.89
CA ARG A 101 -3.37 6.82 -12.50
C ARG A 101 -4.47 5.95 -11.91
N VAL A 102 -4.65 5.99 -10.59
CA VAL A 102 -5.72 5.25 -9.91
C VAL A 102 -7.09 5.71 -10.40
N PHE A 103 -7.33 7.03 -10.51
CA PHE A 103 -8.59 7.57 -10.98
C PHE A 103 -8.86 7.24 -12.45
N LEU A 104 -7.83 7.22 -13.30
CA LEU A 104 -7.94 6.76 -14.68
C LEU A 104 -8.28 5.26 -14.75
N ASP A 105 -7.58 4.42 -13.98
CA ASP A 105 -7.80 2.97 -13.95
C ASP A 105 -9.23 2.64 -13.48
N TRP A 106 -9.68 3.33 -12.42
CA TRP A 106 -11.00 3.18 -11.81
C TRP A 106 -12.12 3.87 -12.58
N ASP A 107 -11.77 4.72 -13.56
CA ASP A 107 -12.70 5.50 -14.39
C ASP A 107 -13.59 6.39 -13.52
N ILE A 108 -12.97 7.26 -12.73
CA ILE A 108 -13.63 8.17 -11.78
C ILE A 108 -13.84 9.54 -12.44
N SER A 109 -15.07 10.06 -12.35
CA SER A 109 -15.44 11.38 -12.87
C SER A 109 -14.67 12.51 -12.17
N LEU A 110 -14.49 13.66 -12.81
CA LEU A 110 -13.78 14.79 -12.20
C LEU A 110 -14.46 15.27 -10.90
N ASP A 111 -15.79 15.27 -10.87
CA ASP A 111 -16.57 15.64 -9.67
C ASP A 111 -16.31 14.66 -8.53
N ASP A 112 -16.31 13.35 -8.82
CA ASP A 112 -15.99 12.32 -7.84
C ASP A 112 -14.53 12.40 -7.39
N GLN A 113 -13.59 12.75 -8.26
CA GLN A 113 -12.18 12.96 -7.86
C GLN A 113 -12.06 14.07 -6.81
N ALA A 114 -12.76 15.19 -7.01
CA ALA A 114 -12.81 16.28 -6.04
C ALA A 114 -13.37 15.82 -4.69
N VAL A 115 -14.47 15.06 -4.70
CA VAL A 115 -15.09 14.51 -3.48
C VAL A 115 -14.18 13.48 -2.80
N LEU A 116 -13.55 12.57 -3.54
CA LEU A 116 -12.62 11.58 -3.01
C LEU A 116 -11.40 12.22 -2.35
N LEU A 117 -10.87 13.29 -2.93
CA LEU A 117 -9.76 14.04 -2.36
C LEU A 117 -10.20 15.02 -1.26
N GLY A 118 -11.48 15.41 -1.22
CA GLY A 118 -11.99 16.42 -0.30
C GLY A 118 -11.51 17.83 -0.65
N ILE A 119 -11.37 18.14 -1.94
CA ILE A 119 -10.83 19.41 -2.44
C ILE A 119 -11.83 20.16 -3.32
N GLY A 120 -11.70 21.48 -3.40
CA GLY A 120 -12.48 22.33 -4.32
C GLY A 120 -11.90 22.37 -5.74
N SER A 121 -12.62 23.03 -6.66
CA SER A 121 -12.27 23.12 -8.08
C SER A 121 -10.85 23.65 -8.36
N THR A 122 -10.43 24.72 -7.67
CA THR A 122 -9.09 25.30 -7.88
C THR A 122 -7.96 24.34 -7.49
N ALA A 123 -8.15 23.58 -6.41
CA ALA A 123 -7.18 22.56 -6.00
C ALA A 123 -7.23 21.33 -6.91
N LEU A 124 -8.41 21.01 -7.47
CA LEU A 124 -8.56 19.97 -8.48
C LEU A 124 -7.79 20.34 -9.76
N ASP A 125 -7.91 21.57 -10.27
CA ASP A 125 -7.17 22.02 -11.46
C ASP A 125 -5.66 21.86 -11.26
N SER A 126 -5.14 22.28 -10.10
CA SER A 126 -3.73 22.11 -9.74
C SER A 126 -3.32 20.63 -9.67
N PHE A 127 -4.18 19.78 -9.12
CA PHE A 127 -3.97 18.34 -9.08
C PHE A 127 -3.92 17.74 -10.50
N LEU A 128 -4.81 18.15 -11.39
CA LEU A 128 -4.85 17.69 -12.79
C LEU A 128 -3.60 18.14 -13.57
N ASP A 129 -3.06 19.31 -13.25
CA ASP A 129 -1.78 19.82 -13.79
C ASP A 129 -0.55 19.05 -13.26
N GLY A 130 -0.74 18.07 -12.38
CA GLY A 130 0.36 17.27 -11.81
C GLY A 130 1.18 18.00 -10.74
N ARG A 131 0.62 19.08 -10.15
CA ARG A 131 1.24 19.75 -9.01
C ARG A 131 1.21 18.84 -7.77
N PRO A 132 2.14 19.02 -6.82
CA PRO A 132 2.05 18.36 -5.52
C PRO A 132 0.70 18.61 -4.86
N LEU A 133 0.16 17.60 -4.18
CA LEU A 133 -1.00 17.80 -3.30
C LEU A 133 -0.73 18.96 -2.32
N PRO A 134 -1.73 19.77 -1.99
CA PRO A 134 -1.67 20.66 -0.84
C PRO A 134 -1.27 19.93 0.44
N ASP A 135 -0.55 20.63 1.32
CA ASP A 135 -0.06 20.07 2.58
C ASP A 135 -1.14 20.02 3.67
N GLU A 136 -2.31 19.47 3.33
CA GLU A 136 -3.49 19.50 4.17
C GLU A 136 -3.71 18.13 4.82
N PRO A 137 -3.72 18.01 6.16
CA PRO A 137 -3.72 16.72 6.86
C PRO A 137 -4.85 15.76 6.43
N VAL A 138 -6.06 16.30 6.24
CA VAL A 138 -7.23 15.50 5.83
C VAL A 138 -7.09 14.99 4.40
N LEU A 139 -6.64 15.84 3.47
CA LEU A 139 -6.38 15.47 2.08
C LEU A 139 -5.32 14.37 2.00
N LEU A 140 -4.20 14.54 2.70
CA LEU A 140 -3.12 13.55 2.70
C LEU A 140 -3.58 12.22 3.29
N LEU A 141 -4.48 12.24 4.28
CA LEU A 141 -5.04 11.01 4.83
C LEU A 141 -6.01 10.33 3.85
N ARG A 142 -6.88 11.09 3.15
CA ARG A 142 -7.73 10.55 2.07
C ARG A 142 -6.89 9.92 0.96
N ALA A 143 -5.87 10.63 0.48
CA ALA A 143 -4.91 10.15 -0.52
C ALA A 143 -4.29 8.80 -0.13
N LYS A 144 -3.80 8.69 1.11
CA LYS A 144 -3.23 7.45 1.65
C LYS A 144 -4.23 6.31 1.66
N HIS A 145 -5.46 6.54 2.09
CA HIS A 145 -6.50 5.49 2.09
C HIS A 145 -6.88 5.03 0.67
N LEU A 146 -7.02 5.95 -0.28
CA LEU A 146 -7.33 5.62 -1.68
C LEU A 146 -6.24 4.73 -2.29
N LEU A 147 -4.97 5.11 -2.10
CA LEU A 147 -3.86 4.32 -2.62
C LEU A 147 -3.74 2.96 -1.90
N ALA A 148 -4.03 2.90 -0.60
CA ALA A 148 -4.10 1.65 0.16
C ALA A 148 -5.14 0.69 -0.38
N ILE A 149 -6.35 1.20 -0.66
CA ILE A 149 -7.44 0.44 -1.27
C ILE A 149 -7.01 -0.07 -2.65
N HIS A 150 -6.43 0.79 -3.50
CA HIS A 150 -5.94 0.39 -4.81
C HIS A 150 -4.92 -0.74 -4.73
N LYS A 151 -3.91 -0.61 -3.85
CA LYS A 151 -2.91 -1.67 -3.63
C LYS A 151 -3.57 -2.97 -3.19
N ALA A 152 -4.49 -2.91 -2.23
CA ALA A 152 -5.14 -4.09 -1.70
C ALA A 152 -6.01 -4.80 -2.74
N LEU A 153 -6.70 -4.04 -3.60
CA LEU A 153 -7.49 -4.57 -4.73
C LEU A 153 -6.59 -5.17 -5.82
N ARG A 154 -5.49 -4.49 -6.17
CA ARG A 154 -4.49 -5.01 -7.12
C ARG A 154 -3.91 -6.35 -6.68
N LEU A 155 -3.59 -6.52 -5.40
CA LEU A 155 -3.04 -7.76 -4.87
C LEU A 155 -4.04 -8.93 -4.91
N ARG A 156 -5.35 -8.65 -4.87
CA ARG A 156 -6.39 -9.68 -4.75
C ARG A 156 -7.11 -9.98 -6.06
N LEU A 157 -7.46 -8.94 -6.81
CA LEU A 157 -8.22 -9.03 -8.05
C LEU A 157 -7.32 -8.99 -9.29
N GLY A 158 -6.10 -8.46 -9.15
CA GLY A 158 -5.13 -8.35 -10.23
C GLY A 158 -5.49 -7.27 -11.25
N HIS A 159 -6.32 -7.62 -12.24
CA HIS A 159 -6.57 -6.83 -13.43
C HIS A 159 -7.53 -5.65 -13.19
N VAL A 160 -7.26 -4.52 -13.85
CA VAL A 160 -8.01 -3.26 -13.70
C VAL A 160 -9.52 -3.39 -13.97
N PRO A 161 -10.01 -4.12 -14.99
CA PRO A 161 -11.45 -4.27 -15.23
C PRO A 161 -12.21 -4.88 -14.05
N LEU A 162 -11.63 -5.88 -13.38
CA LEU A 162 -12.25 -6.51 -12.20
C LEU A 162 -12.32 -5.54 -11.02
N ILE A 163 -11.29 -4.71 -10.84
CA ILE A 163 -11.28 -3.67 -9.82
C ILE A 163 -12.38 -2.64 -10.11
N ARG A 164 -12.52 -2.21 -11.37
CA ARG A 164 -13.54 -1.25 -11.81
C ARG A 164 -14.95 -1.77 -11.56
N GLU A 165 -15.20 -3.04 -11.88
CA GLU A 165 -16.45 -3.73 -11.62
C GLU A 165 -16.71 -3.86 -10.11
N TRP A 166 -15.69 -4.27 -9.35
CA TRP A 166 -15.77 -4.42 -7.90
C TRP A 166 -16.23 -3.13 -7.21
N LEU A 167 -15.72 -1.98 -7.67
CA LEU A 167 -16.06 -0.66 -7.13
C LEU A 167 -17.51 -0.23 -7.38
N ARG A 168 -18.14 -0.74 -8.46
CA ARG A 168 -19.49 -0.35 -8.90
C ARG A 168 -20.57 -1.34 -8.51
N TYR A 169 -20.20 -2.50 -7.95
CA TYR A 169 -21.16 -3.53 -7.58
C TYR A 169 -21.60 -3.39 -6.11
N PRO A 170 -22.91 -3.37 -5.82
CA PRO A 170 -23.44 -3.34 -4.45
C PRO A 170 -22.94 -4.51 -3.60
N ARG A 171 -22.62 -4.25 -2.33
CA ARG A 171 -22.10 -5.28 -1.41
C ARG A 171 -22.94 -5.42 -0.17
N VAL A 172 -23.19 -6.66 0.24
CA VAL A 172 -23.94 -6.96 1.46
C VAL A 172 -23.17 -6.48 2.69
N GLU A 173 -21.84 -6.62 2.68
CA GLU A 173 -20.93 -6.14 3.73
C GLU A 173 -20.95 -4.62 3.88
N LEU A 174 -21.43 -3.91 2.84
CA LEU A 174 -21.56 -2.45 2.80
C LEU A 174 -23.02 -2.02 2.85
N ASN A 175 -23.92 -2.85 3.41
CA ASN A 175 -25.36 -2.58 3.52
C ASN A 175 -26.04 -2.26 2.18
N GLY A 176 -25.62 -2.93 1.11
CA GLY A 176 -26.16 -2.74 -0.24
C GLY A 176 -25.61 -1.52 -0.98
N ARG A 177 -24.67 -0.75 -0.39
CA ARG A 177 -23.96 0.33 -1.10
C ARG A 177 -22.85 -0.24 -1.97
N THR A 178 -22.48 0.51 -3.01
CA THR A 178 -21.25 0.19 -3.75
C THR A 178 -20.02 0.66 -2.96
N PRO A 179 -18.85 0.03 -3.13
CA PRO A 179 -17.62 0.54 -2.54
C PRO A 179 -17.31 1.98 -2.93
N LEU A 180 -17.59 2.38 -4.18
CA LEU A 180 -17.41 3.76 -4.62
C LEU A 180 -18.29 4.74 -3.83
N ASP A 181 -19.56 4.41 -3.60
CA ASP A 181 -20.45 5.26 -2.78
C ASP A 181 -19.92 5.43 -1.36
N VAL A 182 -19.34 4.39 -0.77
CA VAL A 182 -18.72 4.43 0.55
C VAL A 182 -17.48 5.34 0.54
N MET A 183 -16.63 5.24 -0.50
CA MET A 183 -15.44 6.09 -0.65
C MET A 183 -15.78 7.57 -0.84
N LEU A 184 -16.90 7.88 -1.50
CA LEU A 184 -17.41 9.24 -1.68
C LEU A 184 -18.03 9.84 -0.40
N GLY A 185 -18.16 9.04 0.66
CA GLY A 185 -18.67 9.47 1.95
C GLY A 185 -17.63 10.17 2.82
N THR A 186 -17.70 9.87 4.11
CA THR A 186 -16.84 10.47 5.13
C THR A 186 -15.42 9.90 5.08
N LEU A 187 -14.49 10.58 5.77
CA LEU A 187 -13.13 10.04 5.95
C LEU A 187 -13.15 8.71 6.72
N ASP A 188 -14.06 8.58 7.68
CA ASP A 188 -14.23 7.35 8.46
C ASP A 188 -14.74 6.21 7.59
N ASP A 189 -15.70 6.46 6.70
CA ASP A 189 -16.18 5.47 5.71
C ASP A 189 -15.02 4.95 4.85
N LEU A 190 -14.17 5.85 4.37
CA LEU A 190 -13.00 5.51 3.55
C LEU A 190 -11.97 4.69 4.35
N SER A 191 -11.70 5.08 5.60
CA SER A 191 -10.79 4.35 6.50
C SER A 191 -11.32 2.95 6.85
N ASN A 192 -12.62 2.85 7.14
CA ASN A 192 -13.31 1.59 7.42
C ASN A 192 -13.28 0.65 6.22
N LEU A 193 -13.56 1.16 5.01
CA LEU A 193 -13.47 0.39 3.78
C LEU A 193 -12.04 -0.12 3.54
N ARG A 194 -11.03 0.73 3.75
CA ARG A 194 -9.62 0.31 3.68
C ARG A 194 -9.34 -0.84 4.64
N GLY A 195 -9.84 -0.78 5.88
CA GLY A 195 -9.72 -1.86 6.87
C GLY A 195 -10.39 -3.15 6.40
N LEU A 196 -11.62 -3.06 5.89
CA LEU A 196 -12.38 -4.19 5.35
C LEU A 196 -11.63 -4.86 4.19
N VAL A 197 -11.22 -4.10 3.17
CA VAL A 197 -10.51 -4.61 1.99
C VAL A 197 -9.17 -5.25 2.37
N ALA A 198 -8.52 -4.78 3.45
CA ALA A 198 -7.28 -5.37 3.95
C ALA A 198 -7.49 -6.72 4.64
N GLN A 199 -8.67 -6.98 5.23
CA GLN A 199 -8.98 -8.19 5.99
C GLN A 199 -9.72 -9.26 5.17
N VAL A 200 -10.54 -8.86 4.19
CA VAL A 200 -11.34 -9.82 3.41
C VAL A 200 -10.42 -10.61 2.48
N SER A 201 -10.41 -11.94 2.65
CA SER A 201 -9.65 -12.89 1.83
C SER A 201 -10.41 -13.33 0.57
N GLU A 202 -11.73 -13.17 0.53
CA GLU A 202 -12.61 -13.72 -0.52
C GLU A 202 -13.11 -12.69 -1.56
N LEU A 203 -12.45 -11.53 -1.70
CA LEU A 203 -12.90 -10.45 -2.59
C LEU A 203 -13.09 -10.86 -4.06
N ALA A 204 -12.37 -11.89 -4.52
CA ALA A 204 -12.47 -12.37 -5.89
C ALA A 204 -13.75 -13.18 -6.14
N ALA A 205 -14.27 -13.90 -5.14
CA ALA A 205 -15.45 -14.75 -5.31
C ALA A 205 -16.73 -13.95 -5.59
N ASP A 206 -16.76 -12.68 -5.21
CA ASP A 206 -17.95 -11.81 -5.28
C ASP A 206 -17.91 -10.82 -6.44
N CYS A 207 -16.91 -10.90 -7.33
CA CYS A 207 -16.90 -10.18 -8.60
C CYS A 207 -17.56 -11.03 -9.69
N PRO A 208 -18.67 -10.58 -10.30
CA PRO A 208 -19.33 -11.31 -11.39
C PRO A 208 -18.36 -11.66 -12.53
N GLY A 209 -17.51 -10.70 -12.94
CA GLY A 209 -16.48 -10.92 -13.95
C GLY A 209 -15.36 -11.90 -13.56
N TYR A 210 -15.08 -12.09 -12.26
CA TYR A 210 -14.06 -13.05 -11.81
C TYR A 210 -14.55 -14.50 -11.96
N ARG A 211 -15.81 -14.79 -11.60
CA ARG A 211 -16.41 -16.11 -11.78
C ARG A 211 -16.46 -16.50 -13.26
N ALA A 212 -16.84 -15.56 -14.14
CA ALA A 212 -16.84 -15.78 -15.59
C ALA A 212 -15.43 -16.06 -16.14
N SER A 213 -14.41 -15.33 -15.66
CA SER A 213 -13.02 -15.51 -16.10
C SER A 213 -12.40 -16.86 -15.69
N GLN A 214 -12.80 -17.42 -14.55
CA GLN A 214 -12.36 -18.74 -14.08
C GLN A 214 -12.94 -19.89 -14.93
N VAL A 215 -14.20 -19.76 -15.36
CA VAL A 215 -14.88 -20.78 -16.18
C VAL A 215 -14.25 -20.88 -17.58
N THR A 216 -13.90 -19.74 -18.19
CA THR A 216 -13.25 -19.74 -19.52
C THR A 216 -11.86 -20.38 -19.50
N GLN A 217 -11.16 -20.36 -18.37
CA GLN A 217 -9.85 -21.03 -18.22
C GLN A 217 -9.97 -22.54 -18.00
N THR A 218 -11.10 -23.05 -17.52
CA THR A 218 -11.30 -24.50 -17.29
C THR A 218 -11.83 -25.25 -18.52
N THR A 219 -12.36 -24.56 -19.53
CA THR A 219 -12.91 -25.21 -20.76
C THR A 219 -11.88 -25.38 -21.89
N THR A 220 -10.62 -24.99 -21.68
CA THR A 220 -9.53 -25.27 -22.64
C THR A 220 -8.59 -26.34 -22.06
N ARG A 221 -9.05 -27.59 -22.04
CA ARG A 221 -8.16 -28.76 -21.89
C ARG A 221 -8.79 -29.99 -22.52
#